data_AF-A0A537U2T5-F1
#
_entry.id   AF-A0A537U2T5-F1
#
_cell.length_a   1.000
_cell.length_b   1.000
_cell.length_c   1.000
_cell.angle_alpha   90.00
_cell.angle_beta   90.00
_cell.angle_gamma   90.00
#
_symmetry.space_group_name_H-M   'P 1'
#
loop_
_entity.id
_entity.type
_entity.pdbx_description
1 polymer ?
#
loop_
_entity_poly.entity_id
_entity_poly.type
_entity_poly.pdbx_seq_one_letter_code
_entity_poly.pdbx_strand_id
1 'polypeptide(L)' 'KAKMKALVTERVGKGVAWMPFHFGGWFAGRDLRGNYPKGSDPIVLGESANTITTYGYDPATGMQEPKVTLCQIAAA' A
#
# COMPACT_ATOMS: atom_id res chain seq x y z
N LYS A 1 -8.96 -2.70 -2.54
CA LYS A 1 -8.13 -3.08 -3.73
C LYS A 1 -7.21 -1.90 -4.03
N ALA A 2 -5.91 -2.12 -4.22
CA ALA A 2 -4.94 -1.11 -4.63
C ALA A 2 -4.31 -1.50 -5.97
N LYS A 3 -3.82 -0.52 -6.74
CA LYS A 3 -3.08 -0.73 -7.99
C LYS A 3 -1.75 0.01 -7.90
N MET A 4 -0.65 -0.64 -8.28
CA MET A 4 0.69 -0.04 -8.35
C MET A 4 1.56 -0.80 -9.34
N LYS A 5 2.76 -0.25 -9.59
CA LYS A 5 3.82 -0.96 -10.32
C LYS A 5 4.41 -2.05 -9.44
N ALA A 6 4.61 -3.22 -10.02
CA ALA A 6 5.30 -4.32 -9.35
C ALA A 6 6.82 -4.14 -9.47
N LEU A 7 7.54 -4.38 -8.37
CA LEU A 7 8.99 -4.56 -8.34
C LEU A 7 9.28 -6.03 -8.06
N VAL A 8 9.76 -6.76 -9.07
CA VAL A 8 10.15 -8.16 -8.92
C VAL A 8 11.60 -8.21 -8.43
N THR A 9 11.84 -8.88 -7.30
CA THR A 9 13.17 -8.94 -6.66
C THR A 9 13.30 -10.18 -5.78
N GLU A 10 14.49 -10.77 -5.75
CA GLU A 10 14.84 -11.93 -4.89
C GLU A 10 14.89 -11.60 -3.39
N ARG A 11 14.75 -10.33 -3.00
CA ARG A 11 14.79 -9.89 -1.60
C ARG A 11 13.53 -10.25 -0.81
N VAL A 12 12.45 -10.61 -1.49
CA VAL A 12 11.15 -10.92 -0.88
C VAL A 12 10.96 -12.44 -0.87
N GLY A 13 10.68 -13.00 0.30
CA GLY A 13 10.51 -14.45 0.47
C GLY A 13 9.38 -15.03 -0.38
N LYS A 14 9.46 -16.33 -0.70
CA LYS A 14 8.41 -17.03 -1.43
C LYS A 14 7.09 -16.99 -0.65
N GLY A 15 6.00 -16.65 -1.34
CA GLY A 15 4.65 -16.64 -0.77
C GLY A 15 4.30 -15.38 0.03
N VAL A 16 5.18 -14.40 0.12
CA VAL A 16 4.90 -13.09 0.73
C VAL A 16 4.97 -11.97 -0.28
N ALA A 17 4.22 -10.90 -0.02
CA ALA A 17 4.26 -9.67 -0.78
C ALA A 17 4.67 -8.52 0.15
N TRP A 18 5.45 -7.58 -0.37
CA TRP A 18 5.85 -6.38 0.36
C TRP A 18 5.25 -5.15 -0.31
N MET A 19 4.71 -4.24 0.50
CA MET A 19 4.08 -3.00 0.04
C MET A 19 4.39 -1.84 1.00
N PRO A 20 4.79 -0.67 0.49
CA PRO A 20 4.95 0.54 1.29
C PRO A 20 3.63 1.05 1.87
N PHE A 21 3.64 1.46 3.14
CA PHE A 21 2.51 2.17 3.74
C PHE A 21 2.52 3.69 3.45
N HIS A 22 3.66 4.24 3.02
CA HIS A 22 3.83 5.67 2.72
C HIS A 22 3.59 6.05 1.25
N PHE A 23 3.01 5.15 0.45
CA PHE A 23 2.65 5.52 -0.90
C PHE A 23 1.60 6.64 -0.92
N GLY A 24 1.70 7.50 -1.94
CA GLY A 24 0.78 8.59 -2.18
C GLY A 24 0.62 8.87 -3.67
N GLY A 25 -0.19 9.88 -3.98
CA GLY A 25 -0.55 10.23 -5.35
C GLY A 25 -1.74 9.45 -5.89
N TRP A 26 -1.95 8.19 -5.50
CA TRP A 26 -3.15 7.43 -5.86
C TRP A 26 -4.01 7.07 -4.65
N PHE A 27 -5.32 7.13 -4.81
CA PHE A 27 -6.28 6.71 -3.79
C PHE A 27 -7.55 6.17 -4.41
N ALA A 28 -7.99 4.98 -3.99
CA ALA A 28 -9.16 4.29 -4.53
C ALA A 28 -9.15 4.22 -6.07
N GLY A 29 -7.97 3.99 -6.66
CA GLY A 29 -7.77 3.92 -8.11
C GLY A 29 -7.80 5.26 -8.87
N ARG A 30 -7.87 6.40 -8.17
CA ARG A 30 -7.84 7.75 -8.77
C ARG A 30 -6.46 8.38 -8.63
N ASP A 31 -6.01 9.09 -9.67
CA ASP A 31 -4.84 9.95 -9.60
C ASP A 31 -5.21 11.27 -8.90
N LEU A 32 -4.50 11.58 -7.81
CA LEU A 32 -4.68 12.76 -6.97
C LEU A 32 -3.50 13.74 -7.06
N ARG A 33 -2.54 13.54 -7.98
CA ARG A 33 -1.36 14.43 -8.11
C ARG A 33 -1.73 15.90 -8.32
N GLY A 34 -2.87 16.16 -8.97
CA GLY A 34 -3.38 17.52 -9.17
C GLY A 34 -3.73 18.27 -7.88
N ASN A 35 -3.84 17.57 -6.75
CA ASN A 35 -4.12 18.17 -5.44
C ASN A 35 -2.86 18.61 -4.70
N TYR A 36 -1.67 18.24 -5.19
CA TYR A 36 -0.41 18.61 -4.55
C TYR A 36 0.02 20.01 -5.00
N PRO A 37 0.59 20.83 -4.09
CA PRO A 37 1.32 22.02 -4.49
C PRO A 37 2.38 21.72 -5.56
N LYS A 38 2.71 22.72 -6.38
CA LYS A 38 3.67 22.55 -7.47
C LYS A 38 5.01 22.02 -6.94
N GLY A 39 5.43 20.87 -7.45
CA GLY A 39 6.72 20.25 -7.11
C GLY A 39 6.74 19.46 -5.81
N SER A 40 5.59 19.21 -5.18
CA SER A 40 5.50 18.38 -3.96
C SER A 40 4.75 17.07 -4.14
N ASP A 41 4.41 16.69 -5.38
CA ASP A 41 3.78 15.40 -5.66
C ASP A 41 4.77 14.23 -5.49
N PRO A 42 4.30 13.04 -5.10
CA PRO A 42 5.17 11.90 -4.87
C PRO A 42 5.91 11.45 -6.14
N ILE A 43 7.21 11.19 -6.00
CA ILE A 43 8.06 10.69 -7.09
C ILE A 43 7.64 9.28 -7.51
N VAL A 44 7.32 8.43 -6.52
CA VAL A 44 6.79 7.09 -6.75
C VAL A 44 5.32 7.06 -6.35
N LEU A 45 4.47 6.76 -7.32
CA LEU A 45 3.02 6.73 -7.14
C LEU A 45 2.56 5.34 -6.68
N GLY A 46 1.61 5.35 -5.77
CA GLY A 46 0.92 4.16 -5.33
C GLY A 46 -0.18 4.53 -4.35
N GLU A 47 -0.86 3.51 -3.86
CA GLU A 47 -1.83 3.64 -2.77
C GLU A 47 -1.23 3.06 -1.49
N SER A 48 -1.53 3.65 -0.34
CA SER A 48 -1.02 3.18 0.95
C SER A 48 -1.45 1.73 1.24
N ALA A 49 -0.54 0.90 1.76
CA ALA A 49 -0.86 -0.43 2.28
C ALA A 49 -2.02 -0.42 3.29
N ASN A 50 -2.17 0.67 4.05
CA ASN A 50 -3.20 0.80 5.07
C ASN A 50 -4.63 0.76 4.51
N THR A 51 -4.84 1.00 3.22
CA THR A 51 -6.18 0.93 2.60
C THR A 51 -6.64 -0.50 2.31
N ILE A 52 -5.73 -1.48 2.41
CA ILE A 52 -6.00 -2.89 2.09
C ILE A 52 -5.65 -3.87 3.22
N THR A 53 -5.13 -3.39 4.35
CA THR A 53 -4.89 -4.22 5.54
C THR A 53 -6.17 -4.46 6.35
N THR A 54 -6.13 -5.47 7.23
CA THR A 54 -7.21 -5.76 8.18
C THR A 54 -7.53 -4.58 9.12
N TYR A 55 -8.75 -4.57 9.66
CA TYR A 55 -9.20 -3.65 10.71
C TYR A 55 -8.89 -4.16 12.13
N GLY A 56 -8.17 -5.29 12.24
CA GLY A 56 -7.83 -5.93 13.51
C GLY A 56 -6.97 -5.06 14.43
N TYR A 57 -7.17 -5.25 15.74
CA TYR A 57 -6.39 -4.61 16.79
C TYR A 57 -6.19 -5.58 17.97
N ASP A 58 -5.07 -5.44 18.66
CA ASP A 58 -4.79 -6.14 19.91
C ASP A 58 -5.73 -5.61 21.01
N PRO A 59 -6.53 -6.46 21.68
CA PRO A 59 -7.54 -6.01 22.64
C PRO A 59 -6.95 -5.49 23.96
N ALA A 60 -5.69 -5.79 24.28
CA ALA A 60 -5.05 -5.35 25.53
C ALA A 60 -4.39 -3.97 25.38
N THR A 61 -3.86 -3.67 24.19
CA THR A 61 -3.03 -2.48 23.93
C THR A 61 -3.67 -1.49 22.95
N GLY A 62 -4.67 -1.94 22.17
CA GLY A 62 -5.23 -1.17 21.06
C GLY A 62 -4.30 -1.03 19.86
N MET A 63 -3.19 -1.78 19.82
CA MET A 63 -2.25 -1.76 18.70
C MET A 63 -2.90 -2.35 17.44
N GLN A 64 -2.80 -1.66 16.32
CA GLN A 64 -3.32 -2.16 15.04
C GLN A 64 -2.57 -3.42 14.59
N GLU A 65 -3.21 -4.24 13.74
CA GLU A 65 -2.61 -5.42 13.10
C GLU A 65 -2.19 -5.15 11.63
N PRO A 66 -1.14 -4.35 11.35
CA PRO A 66 -0.79 -3.97 9.98
C PRO A 66 0.13 -4.96 9.26
N LYS A 67 0.62 -6.00 9.94
CA LYS A 67 1.72 -6.86 9.43
C LYS A 67 1.25 -8.17 8.83
N VAL A 68 0.00 -8.58 9.05
CA VAL A 68 -0.52 -9.87 8.60
C VAL A 68 -1.86 -9.65 7.91
N THR A 69 -1.91 -9.94 6.62
CA THR A 69 -3.13 -9.87 5.80
C THR A 69 -2.96 -10.80 4.60
N LEU A 70 -4.04 -11.46 4.18
CA LEU A 70 -4.07 -12.23 2.94
C LEU A 70 -4.53 -11.33 1.80
N CYS A 71 -3.87 -11.43 0.65
CA CYS A 71 -4.25 -10.72 -0.56
C CYS A 71 -4.15 -11.63 -1.78
N GLN A 72 -4.91 -11.27 -2.81
CA GLN A 72 -4.76 -11.83 -4.15
C GLN A 72 -4.04 -10.80 -5.02
N ILE A 73 -3.00 -11.23 -5.71
CA ILE A 73 -2.28 -10.40 -6.69
C ILE A 73 -2.74 -10.81 -8.09
N ALA A 74 -3.10 -9.83 -8.90
CA ALA A 74 -3.46 -10.01 -10.30
C ALA A 74 -2.75 -8.94 -11.15
N ALA A 75 -2.34 -9.33 -12.36
CA ALA A 75 -1.91 -8.36 -13.36
C ALA A 75 -3.06 -7.40 -13.69
N ALA A 76 -2.71 -6.14 -13.95
CA ALA A 76 -3.67 -5.05 -14.08
C ALA A 76 -4.30 -4.94 -15.47
#